data_AF-A0A897NSY1-F1
#
_entry.id   AF-A0A897NSY1-F1
#
_cell.length_a   1.000
_cell.length_b   1.000
_cell.length_c   1.000
_cell.angle_alpha   90.00
_cell.angle_beta   90.00
_cell.angle_gamma   90.00
#
_symmetry.space_group_name_H-M   'P 1'
#
loop_
_entity.id
_entity.type
_entity.pdbx_description
1 polymer ?
#
loop_
_entity_poly.entity_id
_entity_poly.type
_entity_poly.pdbx_seq_one_letter_code
_entity_poly.pdbx_strand_id
1 'polypeptide(L)'
;MSGDEAVSLLYVDPDEQACLETRTDLEASPLLDVDVRTCSSLSTAIETLEADAIDCVVTEYELSDATGIDLLDRLRDDRPDVPCILYTDVGPDAIHTGAARDAVVEYLPRDIPDPVRSLARLVRNVLDERSQLAYPLPETEDERLAAIQRYDVDDLEATTAVDRLTELLANHFDVAVAFVGIVDAHEERFLACKGADWDRLDREDAICSHTLLEDEHLIVEHVQSDARFADIEVLAELDIRSYAGVPLTTPDGLPIGAMCLIHDEPRSYSDDDIEDLHRFAEELMEQLELRRRLSDVERAVPKPDHEGIK
;
A
#
# COMPACT_ATOMS: atom_id res chain seq x y z
N MET A 1 2.82 -24.48 10.42
CA MET A 1 1.47 -24.98 10.78
C MET A 1 0.57 -23.76 10.86
N SER A 2 0.20 -23.22 9.71
CA SER A 2 -0.79 -22.15 9.64
C SER A 2 -2.14 -22.83 9.63
N GLY A 3 -2.95 -22.61 10.66
CA GLY A 3 -4.32 -23.12 10.68
C GLY A 3 -5.10 -22.40 9.59
N ASP A 4 -5.76 -23.16 8.73
CA ASP A 4 -6.80 -22.64 7.83
C ASP A 4 -7.93 -22.14 8.74
N GLU A 5 -7.95 -20.83 9.02
CA GLU A 5 -9.09 -20.18 9.64
C GLU A 5 -10.04 -19.77 8.52
N ALA A 6 -11.32 -20.15 8.64
CA ALA A 6 -12.30 -19.90 7.60
C ALA A 6 -12.47 -18.39 7.36
N VAL A 7 -12.47 -17.98 6.10
CA VAL A 7 -12.60 -16.59 5.67
C VAL A 7 -13.98 -16.04 6.06
N SER A 8 -14.01 -14.93 6.76
CA SER A 8 -15.20 -14.21 7.17
C SER A 8 -15.71 -13.31 6.03
N LEU A 9 -16.78 -13.71 5.35
CA LEU A 9 -17.33 -12.96 4.21
C LEU A 9 -18.68 -12.31 4.58
N LEU A 10 -18.85 -11.03 4.24
CA LEU A 10 -20.13 -10.34 4.33
C LEU A 10 -20.77 -10.22 2.95
N TYR A 11 -21.94 -10.82 2.78
CA TYR A 11 -22.74 -10.73 1.57
C TYR A 11 -23.95 -9.80 1.78
N VAL A 12 -24.05 -8.74 0.99
CA VAL A 12 -25.08 -7.71 1.12
C VAL A 12 -26.00 -7.72 -0.09
N ASP A 13 -27.25 -8.16 0.11
CA ASP A 13 -28.26 -8.22 -0.94
C ASP A 13 -29.67 -8.04 -0.35
N PRO A 14 -30.53 -7.14 -0.89
CA PRO A 14 -31.90 -6.97 -0.40
C PRO A 14 -32.79 -8.22 -0.58
N ASP A 15 -32.43 -9.14 -1.48
CA ASP A 15 -33.14 -10.42 -1.68
C ASP A 15 -32.65 -11.47 -0.66
N GLU A 16 -33.47 -11.70 0.37
CA GLU A 16 -33.21 -12.70 1.41
C GLU A 16 -33.06 -14.13 0.84
N GLN A 17 -33.74 -14.46 -0.26
CA GLN A 17 -33.62 -15.77 -0.88
C GLN A 17 -32.28 -15.91 -1.61
N ALA A 18 -31.86 -14.87 -2.34
CA ALA A 18 -30.55 -14.82 -2.98
C ALA A 18 -29.40 -14.90 -1.95
N CYS A 19 -29.57 -14.24 -0.80
CA CYS A 19 -28.67 -14.35 0.35
C CYS A 19 -28.50 -15.80 0.81
N LEU A 20 -29.61 -16.51 1.06
CA LEU A 20 -29.57 -17.89 1.55
C LEU A 20 -28.96 -18.86 0.54
N GLU A 21 -29.31 -18.72 -0.74
CA GLU A 21 -28.80 -19.56 -1.82
C GLU A 21 -27.28 -19.34 -2.01
N THR A 22 -26.85 -18.08 -2.15
CA THR A 22 -25.43 -17.73 -2.34
C THR A 22 -24.58 -18.15 -1.15
N ARG A 23 -25.06 -17.92 0.08
CA ARG A 23 -24.40 -18.40 1.31
C ARG A 23 -24.19 -19.91 1.27
N THR A 24 -25.26 -20.67 1.02
CA THR A 24 -25.23 -22.13 1.03
C THR A 24 -24.24 -22.66 -0.01
N ASP A 25 -24.25 -22.08 -1.20
CA ASP A 25 -23.40 -22.52 -2.30
C ASP A 25 -21.92 -22.12 -2.11
N LEU A 26 -21.64 -20.95 -1.51
CA LEU A 26 -20.28 -20.52 -1.17
C LEU A 26 -19.69 -21.38 -0.05
N GLU A 27 -20.42 -21.60 1.05
CA GLU A 27 -19.98 -22.44 2.18
C GLU A 27 -19.81 -23.92 1.76
N ALA A 28 -20.54 -24.39 0.76
CA ALA A 28 -20.39 -25.73 0.19
C ALA A 28 -19.26 -25.85 -0.86
N SER A 29 -18.65 -24.73 -1.27
CA SER A 29 -17.67 -24.70 -2.34
C SER A 29 -16.32 -25.28 -1.89
N PRO A 30 -15.72 -26.23 -2.64
CA PRO A 30 -14.39 -26.75 -2.30
C PRO A 30 -13.26 -25.77 -2.67
N LEU A 31 -13.60 -24.58 -3.20
CA LEU A 31 -12.64 -23.61 -3.71
C LEU A 31 -12.22 -22.58 -2.68
N LEU A 32 -12.95 -22.44 -1.58
CA LEU A 32 -12.73 -21.43 -0.56
C LEU A 32 -13.41 -21.89 0.74
N ASP A 33 -12.68 -21.88 1.86
CA ASP A 33 -13.24 -22.15 3.19
C ASP A 33 -13.76 -20.82 3.76
N VAL A 34 -15.09 -20.65 3.83
CA VAL A 34 -15.73 -19.39 4.22
C VAL A 34 -16.79 -19.57 5.30
N ASP A 35 -16.96 -18.55 6.14
CA ASP A 35 -18.16 -18.29 6.93
C ASP A 35 -18.87 -17.05 6.38
N VAL A 36 -20.09 -17.22 5.87
CA VAL A 36 -20.82 -16.14 5.19
C VAL A 36 -21.88 -15.53 6.11
N ARG A 37 -21.70 -14.25 6.43
CA ARG A 37 -22.74 -13.39 7.03
C ARG A 37 -23.53 -12.71 5.93
N THR A 38 -24.84 -12.54 6.14
CA THR A 38 -25.73 -11.91 5.15
C THR A 38 -26.51 -10.76 5.77
N CYS A 39 -26.66 -9.67 5.04
CA CYS A 39 -27.54 -8.56 5.40
C CYS A 39 -28.20 -7.93 4.17
N SER A 40 -29.21 -7.09 4.38
CA SER A 40 -30.12 -6.63 3.31
C SER A 40 -30.06 -5.12 3.04
N SER A 41 -29.20 -4.40 3.75
CA SER A 41 -29.14 -2.93 3.69
C SER A 41 -27.76 -2.41 4.01
N LEU A 42 -27.45 -1.18 3.57
CA LEU A 42 -26.22 -0.47 3.93
C LEU A 42 -26.13 -0.31 5.45
N SER A 43 -27.21 0.12 6.09
CA SER A 43 -27.22 0.35 7.55
C SER A 43 -26.84 -0.92 8.33
N THR A 44 -27.39 -2.07 7.96
CA THR A 44 -27.11 -3.35 8.62
C THR A 44 -25.75 -3.92 8.24
N ALA A 45 -25.26 -3.64 7.02
CA ALA A 45 -23.89 -3.94 6.63
C ALA A 45 -22.87 -3.19 7.50
N ILE A 46 -23.07 -1.88 7.72
CA ILE A 46 -22.20 -1.06 8.57
C ILE A 46 -22.22 -1.58 10.02
N GLU A 47 -23.39 -1.84 10.59
CA GLU A 47 -23.50 -2.41 11.96
C GLU A 47 -22.75 -3.75 12.08
N THR A 48 -22.82 -4.60 11.04
CA THR A 48 -22.11 -5.89 11.01
C THR A 48 -20.60 -5.68 10.90
N LEU A 49 -20.16 -4.76 10.04
CA LEU A 49 -18.75 -4.40 9.92
C LEU A 49 -18.22 -3.88 11.25
N GLU A 50 -18.93 -2.98 11.93
CA GLU A 50 -18.51 -2.46 13.24
C GLU A 50 -18.41 -3.55 14.32
N ALA A 51 -19.29 -4.55 14.27
CA ALA A 51 -19.37 -5.61 15.29
C ALA A 51 -18.42 -6.79 15.05
N ASP A 52 -18.14 -7.12 13.78
CA ASP A 52 -17.41 -8.32 13.37
C ASP A 52 -16.17 -7.99 12.52
N ALA A 53 -15.15 -8.84 12.62
CA ALA A 53 -14.04 -8.84 11.67
C ALA A 53 -14.50 -9.51 10.36
N ILE A 54 -14.43 -8.79 9.25
CA ILE A 54 -14.85 -9.22 7.92
C ILE A 54 -13.66 -9.11 6.97
N ASP A 55 -13.32 -10.20 6.30
CA ASP A 55 -12.17 -10.31 5.39
C ASP A 55 -12.51 -9.89 3.96
N CYS A 56 -13.78 -10.00 3.56
CA CYS A 56 -14.25 -9.60 2.23
C CYS A 56 -15.72 -9.19 2.27
N VAL A 57 -16.07 -8.14 1.53
CA VAL A 57 -17.44 -7.70 1.29
C VAL A 57 -17.83 -8.01 -0.15
N VAL A 58 -18.99 -8.62 -0.32
CA VAL A 58 -19.64 -8.81 -1.62
C VAL A 58 -20.99 -8.12 -1.54
N THR A 59 -21.26 -7.19 -2.46
CA THR A 59 -22.50 -6.40 -2.42
C THR A 59 -23.23 -6.41 -3.77
N GLU A 60 -24.55 -6.36 -3.71
CA GLU A 60 -25.42 -5.99 -4.82
C GLU A 60 -25.34 -4.47 -5.08
N TYR A 61 -25.65 -4.03 -6.30
CA TYR A 61 -25.66 -2.61 -6.66
C TYR A 61 -26.87 -1.87 -6.06
N GLU A 62 -28.07 -2.44 -6.16
CA GLU A 62 -29.27 -1.85 -5.57
C GLU A 62 -29.50 -2.44 -4.17
N LEU A 63 -29.41 -1.60 -3.12
CA LEU A 63 -29.73 -1.98 -1.75
C LEU A 63 -31.06 -1.33 -1.32
N SER A 64 -31.63 -1.80 -0.21
CA SER A 64 -32.92 -1.34 0.28
C SER A 64 -32.95 0.13 0.73
N ASP A 65 -31.81 0.67 1.16
CA ASP A 65 -31.64 2.03 1.71
C ASP A 65 -30.55 2.87 1.01
N ALA A 66 -29.77 2.28 0.10
CA ALA A 66 -28.66 2.93 -0.59
C ALA A 66 -28.23 2.12 -1.85
N THR A 67 -27.06 2.43 -2.41
CA THR A 67 -26.41 1.61 -3.43
C THR A 67 -25.18 0.88 -2.89
N GLY A 68 -24.76 -0.20 -3.55
CA GLY A 68 -23.50 -0.88 -3.25
C GLY A 68 -22.27 0.03 -3.41
N ILE A 69 -22.38 1.10 -4.21
CA ILE A 69 -21.33 2.13 -4.33
C ILE A 69 -21.25 2.97 -3.05
N ASP A 70 -22.37 3.29 -2.41
CA ASP A 70 -22.36 4.01 -1.13
C ASP A 70 -21.70 3.16 -0.02
N LEU A 71 -21.91 1.83 -0.05
CA LEU A 71 -21.21 0.90 0.85
C LEU A 71 -19.71 0.86 0.57
N LEU A 72 -19.32 0.80 -0.69
CA LEU A 72 -17.92 0.84 -1.12
C LEU A 72 -17.22 2.14 -0.68
N ASP A 73 -17.86 3.30 -0.89
CA ASP A 73 -17.30 4.58 -0.47
C ASP A 73 -17.12 4.62 1.05
N ARG A 74 -18.08 4.07 1.82
CA ARG A 74 -17.96 3.96 3.28
C ARG A 74 -16.84 3.00 3.70
N LEU A 75 -16.69 1.87 3.01
CA LEU A 75 -15.60 0.92 3.25
C LEU A 75 -14.26 1.57 2.97
N ARG A 76 -14.11 2.36 1.91
CA ARG A 76 -12.85 3.08 1.63
C ARG A 76 -12.48 4.05 2.74
N ASP A 77 -13.46 4.78 3.28
CA ASP A 77 -13.22 5.75 4.35
C ASP A 77 -12.86 5.09 5.69
N ASP A 78 -13.54 3.99 6.06
CA ASP A 78 -13.42 3.40 7.39
C ASP A 78 -12.51 2.15 7.45
N ARG A 79 -12.43 1.40 6.34
CA ARG A 79 -11.74 0.09 6.22
C ARG A 79 -11.26 -0.14 4.78
N PRO A 80 -10.31 0.67 4.27
CA PRO A 80 -9.73 0.49 2.93
C PRO A 80 -9.12 -0.91 2.76
N ASP A 81 -8.79 -1.52 3.90
CA ASP A 81 -8.25 -2.86 3.98
C ASP A 81 -9.24 -4.02 3.82
N VAL A 82 -10.51 -3.75 3.53
CA VAL A 82 -11.50 -4.80 3.24
C VAL A 82 -11.91 -4.74 1.77
N PRO A 83 -11.65 -5.80 0.97
CA PRO A 83 -11.95 -5.81 -0.44
C PRO A 83 -13.46 -5.83 -0.63
N CYS A 84 -13.92 -5.11 -1.64
CA CYS A 84 -15.33 -5.05 -1.98
C CYS A 84 -15.52 -5.50 -3.43
N ILE A 85 -16.34 -6.53 -3.62
CA ILE A 85 -16.73 -7.06 -4.92
C ILE A 85 -18.17 -6.65 -5.19
N LEU A 86 -18.39 -6.02 -6.35
CA LEU A 86 -19.73 -5.69 -6.81
C LEU A 86 -20.28 -6.87 -7.63
N TYR A 87 -21.20 -7.63 -7.02
CA TYR A 87 -21.78 -8.83 -7.60
C TYR A 87 -23.24 -8.59 -7.96
N THR A 88 -23.52 -8.24 -9.23
CA THR A 88 -24.81 -7.68 -9.66
C THR A 88 -25.20 -8.08 -11.09
N ASP A 89 -26.50 -8.04 -11.41
CA ASP A 89 -27.01 -8.12 -12.79
C ASP A 89 -26.97 -6.77 -13.53
N VAL A 90 -26.66 -5.68 -12.82
CA VAL A 90 -26.58 -4.33 -13.40
C VAL A 90 -25.29 -4.21 -14.20
N GLY A 91 -25.43 -3.90 -15.50
CA GLY A 91 -24.28 -3.71 -16.38
C GLY A 91 -23.43 -2.51 -15.98
N PRO A 92 -22.10 -2.55 -16.21
CA PRO A 92 -21.16 -1.53 -15.77
C PRO A 92 -21.49 -0.11 -16.28
N ASP A 93 -22.14 0.00 -17.44
CA ASP A 93 -22.57 1.28 -18.02
C ASP A 93 -23.67 2.00 -17.22
N ALA A 94 -24.43 1.25 -16.39
CA ALA A 94 -25.50 1.78 -15.55
C ALA A 94 -25.02 2.06 -14.11
N ILE A 95 -23.80 1.64 -13.77
CA ILE A 95 -23.21 1.86 -12.45
C ILE A 95 -22.67 3.29 -12.44
N HIS A 96 -23.37 4.18 -11.74
CA HIS A 96 -22.92 5.54 -11.53
C HIS A 96 -21.79 5.56 -10.48
N THR A 97 -20.56 5.29 -10.91
CA THR A 97 -19.38 5.71 -10.14
C THR A 97 -19.42 7.24 -10.08
N GLY A 98 -19.60 7.82 -8.90
CA GLY A 98 -19.64 9.26 -8.70
C GLY A 98 -18.31 9.95 -9.01
N ALA A 99 -17.86 10.89 -8.17
CA ALA A 99 -16.62 11.63 -8.39
C ALA A 99 -15.34 10.76 -8.42
N ALA A 100 -15.43 9.47 -8.10
CA ALA A 100 -14.33 8.52 -8.12
C ALA A 100 -14.27 7.78 -9.48
N ARG A 101 -13.52 8.34 -10.44
CA ARG A 101 -13.19 7.67 -11.70
C ARG A 101 -12.00 6.71 -11.61
N ASP A 102 -11.29 6.68 -10.49
CA ASP A 102 -9.93 6.12 -10.42
C ASP A 102 -9.76 4.85 -9.59
N ALA A 103 -10.82 4.31 -8.98
CA ALA A 103 -10.69 3.13 -8.12
C ALA A 103 -11.44 1.94 -8.73
N VAL A 104 -10.68 1.03 -9.34
CA VAL A 104 -11.14 -0.25 -9.87
C VAL A 104 -11.89 -1.01 -8.77
N VAL A 105 -13.17 -1.25 -8.99
CA VAL A 105 -13.97 -2.17 -8.17
C VAL A 105 -13.98 -3.49 -8.92
N GLU A 106 -13.63 -4.57 -8.24
CA GLU A 106 -13.78 -5.90 -8.81
C GLU A 106 -15.28 -6.17 -9.04
N TYR A 107 -15.67 -6.20 -10.32
CA TYR A 107 -17.05 -6.35 -10.76
C TYR A 107 -17.28 -7.77 -11.27
N LEU A 108 -18.32 -8.43 -10.76
CA LEU A 108 -18.73 -9.74 -11.21
C LEU A 108 -20.21 -9.73 -11.62
N PRO A 109 -20.53 -9.91 -12.91
CA PRO A 109 -21.91 -10.05 -13.33
C PRO A 109 -22.52 -11.37 -12.82
N ARG A 110 -23.80 -11.35 -12.45
CA ARG A 110 -24.56 -12.56 -12.05
C ARG A 110 -25.07 -13.38 -13.23
N ASP A 111 -25.22 -12.76 -14.41
CA ASP A 111 -25.73 -13.38 -15.63
C ASP A 111 -24.71 -14.25 -16.39
N ILE A 112 -23.77 -14.85 -15.65
CA ILE A 112 -22.71 -15.70 -16.18
C ILE A 112 -22.93 -17.18 -15.84
N PRO A 113 -22.32 -18.11 -16.59
CA PRO A 113 -22.32 -19.52 -16.21
C PRO A 113 -21.63 -19.75 -14.87
N ASP A 114 -22.26 -20.54 -13.99
CA ASP A 114 -21.78 -20.89 -12.65
C ASP A 114 -21.32 -19.65 -11.82
N PRO A 115 -22.23 -18.70 -11.54
CA PRO A 115 -21.85 -17.39 -11.01
C PRO A 115 -21.25 -17.48 -9.60
N VAL A 116 -21.76 -18.36 -8.74
CA VAL A 116 -21.19 -18.60 -7.40
C VAL A 116 -19.77 -19.18 -7.46
N ARG A 117 -19.48 -20.05 -8.43
CA ARG A 117 -18.12 -20.60 -8.61
C ARG A 117 -17.14 -19.53 -9.06
N SER A 118 -17.60 -18.63 -9.93
CA SER A 118 -16.82 -17.47 -10.38
C SER A 118 -16.60 -16.49 -9.22
N LEU A 119 -17.63 -16.27 -8.39
CA LEU A 119 -17.53 -15.47 -7.18
C LEU A 119 -16.52 -16.07 -6.19
N ALA A 120 -16.58 -17.37 -5.90
CA ALA A 120 -15.62 -18.03 -5.01
C ALA A 120 -14.17 -17.96 -5.54
N ARG A 121 -13.98 -17.95 -6.86
CA ARG A 121 -12.66 -17.71 -7.46
C ARG A 121 -12.22 -16.26 -7.31
N LEU A 122 -13.11 -15.31 -7.56
CA LEU A 122 -12.77 -13.89 -7.47
C LEU A 122 -12.49 -13.49 -6.02
N VAL A 123 -13.34 -13.89 -5.07
CA VAL A 123 -13.11 -13.69 -3.63
C VAL A 123 -11.75 -14.24 -3.22
N ARG A 124 -11.44 -15.49 -3.61
CA ARG A 124 -10.12 -16.07 -3.34
C ARG A 124 -9.00 -15.29 -3.99
N ASN A 125 -9.12 -14.90 -5.26
CA ASN A 125 -8.09 -14.15 -5.96
C ASN A 125 -7.84 -12.81 -5.27
N VAL A 126 -8.90 -12.09 -4.90
CA VAL A 126 -8.78 -10.79 -4.24
C VAL A 126 -8.22 -10.96 -2.82
N LEU A 127 -8.62 -12.00 -2.10
CA LEU A 127 -8.03 -12.32 -0.80
C LEU A 127 -6.58 -12.80 -0.91
N ASP A 128 -6.24 -13.54 -1.96
CA ASP A 128 -4.88 -13.97 -2.28
C ASP A 128 -4.04 -12.75 -2.70
N GLU A 129 -4.59 -11.80 -3.46
CA GLU A 129 -3.96 -10.53 -3.85
C GLU A 129 -3.78 -9.60 -2.63
N ARG A 130 -4.72 -9.59 -1.69
CA ARG A 130 -4.55 -8.91 -0.39
C ARG A 130 -3.59 -9.63 0.55
N SER A 131 -3.60 -10.96 0.53
CA SER A 131 -2.58 -11.77 1.18
C SER A 131 -1.22 -11.59 0.50
N GLN A 132 -1.21 -11.14 -0.75
CA GLN A 132 -0.03 -10.73 -1.52
C GLN A 132 0.30 -9.24 -1.35
N LEU A 133 -0.56 -8.41 -0.73
CA LEU A 133 -0.10 -7.21 -0.02
C LEU A 133 0.62 -7.67 1.25
N ALA A 134 1.82 -8.23 1.06
CA ALA A 134 2.67 -8.80 2.09
C ALA A 134 3.32 -7.75 3.00
N TYR A 135 2.78 -6.53 3.03
CA TYR A 135 3.40 -5.38 3.65
C TYR A 135 2.37 -4.48 4.34
N PRO A 136 2.69 -3.96 5.53
CA PRO A 136 1.75 -3.19 6.33
C PRO A 136 1.65 -1.72 5.88
N LEU A 137 0.47 -1.11 6.07
CA LEU A 137 0.17 0.28 5.67
C LEU A 137 0.01 1.20 6.89
N PRO A 138 0.54 2.44 6.86
CA PRO A 138 0.24 3.46 7.87
C PRO A 138 -1.24 3.85 7.90
N GLU A 139 -1.76 4.23 9.07
CA GLU A 139 -3.15 4.72 9.23
C GLU A 139 -3.45 5.96 8.36
N THR A 140 -2.41 6.73 8.01
CA THR A 140 -2.47 7.97 7.22
C THR A 140 -1.99 7.81 5.78
N GLU A 141 -2.11 6.62 5.20
CA GLU A 141 -1.58 6.28 3.87
C GLU A 141 -2.01 7.27 2.78
N ASP A 142 -3.28 7.69 2.73
CA ASP A 142 -3.76 8.66 1.73
C ASP A 142 -3.08 10.02 1.88
N GLU A 143 -2.89 10.49 3.12
CA GLU A 143 -2.21 11.76 3.39
C GLU A 143 -0.72 11.66 3.02
N ARG A 144 -0.10 10.52 3.31
CA ARG A 144 1.29 10.20 2.99
C ARG A 144 1.54 10.18 1.48
N LEU A 145 0.68 9.53 0.71
CA LEU A 145 0.72 9.52 -0.76
C LEU A 145 0.50 10.92 -1.33
N ALA A 146 -0.45 11.69 -0.78
CA ALA A 146 -0.65 13.09 -1.15
C ALA A 146 0.58 13.96 -0.81
N ALA A 147 1.31 13.64 0.26
CA ALA A 147 2.55 14.33 0.61
C ALA A 147 3.68 14.02 -0.38
N ILE A 148 3.84 12.76 -0.79
CA ILE A 148 4.83 12.34 -1.81
C ILE A 148 4.68 13.16 -3.10
N GLN A 149 3.44 13.33 -3.58
CA GLN A 149 3.16 14.10 -4.80
C GLN A 149 3.64 15.56 -4.74
N ARG A 150 3.80 16.13 -3.53
CA ARG A 150 4.31 17.50 -3.35
C ARG A 150 5.82 17.60 -3.57
N TYR A 151 6.56 16.51 -3.37
CA TYR A 151 8.02 16.50 -3.44
C TYR A 151 8.56 16.28 -4.85
N ASP A 152 7.70 15.99 -5.83
CA ASP A 152 8.05 15.79 -7.25
C ASP A 152 9.26 14.85 -7.41
N VAL A 153 9.00 13.56 -7.17
CA VAL A 153 10.00 12.49 -7.10
C VAL A 153 10.91 12.46 -8.33
N ASP A 154 10.36 12.72 -9.52
CA ASP A 154 11.11 12.75 -10.78
C ASP A 154 12.17 13.87 -10.81
N ASP A 155 11.87 15.04 -10.23
CA ASP A 155 12.84 16.14 -10.07
C ASP A 155 13.89 15.83 -8.99
N LEU A 156 13.56 14.94 -8.04
CA LEU A 156 14.48 14.51 -6.97
C LEU A 156 15.48 13.45 -7.46
N GLU A 157 15.09 12.52 -8.31
CA GLU A 157 15.99 11.51 -8.90
C GLU A 157 17.13 12.15 -9.70
N ALA A 158 16.92 13.32 -10.30
CA ALA A 158 17.95 14.05 -11.06
C ALA A 158 19.03 14.73 -10.19
N THR A 159 19.09 14.44 -8.89
CA THR A 159 19.80 15.26 -7.91
C THR A 159 21.13 14.67 -7.45
N THR A 160 22.22 15.34 -7.84
CA THR A 160 23.58 15.00 -7.39
C THR A 160 23.79 15.10 -5.86
N ALA A 161 22.89 15.75 -5.11
CA ALA A 161 22.98 15.84 -3.66
C ALA A 161 22.61 14.51 -2.98
N VAL A 162 21.57 13.81 -3.45
CA VAL A 162 21.14 12.52 -2.88
C VAL A 162 22.20 11.45 -3.16
N ASP A 163 22.76 11.43 -4.38
CA ASP A 163 23.90 10.57 -4.74
C ASP A 163 25.12 10.75 -3.83
N ARG A 164 25.47 12.01 -3.52
CA ARG A 164 26.59 12.30 -2.63
C ARG A 164 26.32 11.85 -1.21
N LEU A 165 25.09 11.99 -0.74
CA LEU A 165 24.69 11.65 0.61
C LEU A 165 24.70 10.12 0.80
N THR A 166 24.18 9.37 -0.17
CA THR A 166 24.29 7.89 -0.20
C THR A 166 25.72 7.40 -0.33
N GLU A 167 26.58 8.10 -1.07
CA GLU A 167 28.02 7.79 -1.10
C GLU A 167 28.71 8.04 0.25
N LEU A 168 28.36 9.12 0.95
CA LEU A 168 28.89 9.40 2.29
C LEU A 168 28.40 8.36 3.30
N LEU A 169 27.13 7.98 3.25
CA LEU A 169 26.54 6.93 4.09
C LEU A 169 27.27 5.60 3.92
N ALA A 170 27.39 5.12 2.68
CA ALA A 170 28.05 3.84 2.39
C ALA A 170 29.48 3.80 2.93
N ASN A 171 30.23 4.89 2.78
CA ASN A 171 31.60 5.00 3.27
C ASN A 171 31.70 5.17 4.80
N HIS A 172 30.79 5.92 5.42
CA HIS A 172 30.77 6.16 6.86
C HIS A 172 30.45 4.89 7.63
N PHE A 173 29.43 4.16 7.17
CA PHE A 173 28.98 2.93 7.80
C PHE A 173 29.73 1.68 7.31
N ASP A 174 30.56 1.77 6.27
CA ASP A 174 31.25 0.62 5.66
C ASP A 174 30.25 -0.50 5.34
N VAL A 175 29.22 -0.17 4.54
CA VAL A 175 28.14 -1.09 4.15
C VAL A 175 28.21 -1.40 2.65
N ALA A 176 27.68 -2.56 2.26
CA ALA A 176 27.66 -2.97 0.86
C ALA A 176 26.81 -2.02 0.01
N VAL A 177 25.63 -1.63 0.53
CA VAL A 177 24.70 -0.73 -0.16
C VAL A 177 24.14 0.30 0.82
N ALA A 178 24.08 1.56 0.39
CA ALA A 178 23.30 2.61 1.05
C ALA A 178 22.40 3.29 0.03
N PHE A 179 21.14 3.51 0.37
CA PHE A 179 20.16 4.07 -0.57
C PHE A 179 19.12 4.95 0.13
N VAL A 180 18.40 5.69 -0.71
CA VAL A 180 17.24 6.48 -0.33
C VAL A 180 16.08 6.01 -1.19
N GLY A 181 15.02 5.51 -0.55
CA GLY A 181 13.83 5.01 -1.22
C GLY A 181 12.60 5.81 -0.85
N ILE A 182 11.79 6.17 -1.85
CA ILE A 182 10.44 6.74 -1.66
C ILE A 182 9.44 5.63 -1.92
N VAL A 183 8.56 5.40 -0.94
CA VAL A 183 7.60 4.30 -1.00
C VAL A 183 6.27 4.86 -1.52
N ASP A 184 5.92 4.59 -2.77
CA ASP A 184 4.66 4.99 -3.41
C ASP A 184 3.55 3.97 -3.07
N ALA A 185 2.39 4.05 -3.72
CA ALA A 185 1.26 3.16 -3.44
C ALA A 185 1.60 1.67 -3.63
N HIS A 186 2.39 1.34 -4.67
CA HIS A 186 2.64 -0.04 -5.10
C HIS A 186 4.11 -0.39 -5.28
N GLU A 187 5.01 0.60 -5.28
CA GLU A 187 6.44 0.38 -5.51
C GLU A 187 7.27 1.29 -4.58
N GLU A 188 8.47 0.85 -4.26
CA GLU A 188 9.54 1.70 -3.77
C GLU A 188 10.39 2.19 -4.95
N ARG A 189 10.57 3.50 -5.07
CA ARG A 189 11.47 4.13 -6.04
C ARG A 189 12.76 4.55 -5.37
N PHE A 190 13.90 4.14 -5.92
CA PHE A 190 15.21 4.50 -5.36
C PHE A 190 15.68 5.83 -5.93
N LEU A 191 15.68 6.88 -5.10
CA LEU A 191 16.19 8.20 -5.50
C LEU A 191 17.70 8.20 -5.76
N ALA A 192 18.41 7.40 -4.98
CA ALA A 192 19.83 7.15 -5.15
C ALA A 192 20.18 5.83 -4.47
N CYS A 193 21.08 5.08 -5.08
CA CYS A 193 21.60 3.83 -4.54
C CYS A 193 23.11 3.77 -4.76
N LYS A 194 23.89 3.70 -3.67
CA LYS A 194 25.33 3.47 -3.73
C LYS A 194 25.61 2.03 -3.39
N GLY A 195 26.22 1.30 -4.30
CA GLY A 195 26.62 -0.11 -4.12
C GLY A 195 25.81 -1.09 -4.96
N ALA A 196 24.65 -0.65 -5.47
CA ALA A 196 23.85 -1.37 -6.43
C ALA A 196 23.28 -0.43 -7.51
N ASP A 197 22.67 -1.00 -8.54
CA ASP A 197 22.03 -0.29 -9.66
C ASP A 197 20.57 -0.73 -9.72
N TRP A 198 19.76 -0.16 -8.83
CA TRP A 198 18.34 -0.48 -8.65
C TRP A 198 17.51 0.77 -8.94
N ASP A 199 16.49 0.61 -9.79
CA ASP A 199 15.57 1.70 -10.11
C ASP A 199 14.34 1.69 -9.19
N ARG A 200 13.77 0.51 -8.99
CA ARG A 200 12.56 0.30 -8.18
C ARG A 200 12.44 -1.12 -7.66
N LEU A 201 11.58 -1.29 -6.67
CA LEU A 201 11.20 -2.57 -6.08
C LEU A 201 9.69 -2.57 -5.84
N ASP A 202 9.03 -3.72 -6.01
CA ASP A 202 7.61 -3.83 -5.66
C ASP A 202 7.46 -3.63 -4.14
N ARG A 203 6.42 -2.92 -3.71
CA ARG A 203 6.30 -2.50 -2.30
C ARG A 203 6.17 -3.69 -1.33
N GLU A 204 5.67 -4.82 -1.81
CA GLU A 204 5.62 -6.10 -1.09
C GLU A 204 6.97 -6.74 -0.82
N ASP A 205 7.96 -6.46 -1.66
CA ASP A 205 9.32 -6.95 -1.48
C ASP A 205 10.18 -5.96 -0.67
N ALA A 206 9.69 -4.73 -0.44
CA ALA A 206 10.43 -3.66 0.18
C ALA A 206 10.37 -3.71 1.72
N ILE A 207 11.53 -3.94 2.36
CA ILE A 207 11.67 -3.80 3.82
C ILE A 207 11.27 -2.39 4.28
N CYS A 208 11.51 -1.37 3.44
CA CYS A 208 11.17 0.01 3.73
C CYS A 208 9.69 0.23 4.02
N SER A 209 8.79 -0.60 3.48
CA SER A 209 7.36 -0.57 3.81
C SER A 209 7.10 -0.77 5.31
N HIS A 210 7.92 -1.59 5.98
CA HIS A 210 7.85 -1.77 7.43
C HIS A 210 8.51 -0.62 8.19
N THR A 211 9.59 -0.05 7.65
CA THR A 211 10.28 1.11 8.25
C THR A 211 9.36 2.33 8.37
N LEU A 212 8.41 2.51 7.44
CA LEU A 212 7.43 3.60 7.53
C LEU A 212 6.52 3.54 8.77
N LEU A 213 6.42 2.39 9.41
CA LEU A 213 5.54 2.19 10.58
C LEU A 213 6.28 2.35 11.91
N GLU A 214 7.60 2.41 11.88
CA GLU A 214 8.40 2.61 13.06
C GLU A 214 8.54 4.12 13.33
N ASP A 215 8.44 4.53 14.59
CA ASP A 215 8.57 5.94 14.98
C ASP A 215 10.01 6.45 14.80
N GLU A 216 11.00 5.58 15.04
CA GLU A 216 12.42 5.95 15.04
C GLU A 216 13.19 5.23 13.93
N HIS A 217 13.26 3.91 13.94
CA HIS A 217 14.07 3.15 12.98
C HIS A 217 13.67 1.67 12.97
N LEU A 218 14.06 0.98 11.90
CA LEU A 218 13.96 -0.47 11.78
C LEU A 218 15.35 -1.08 11.61
N ILE A 219 15.75 -1.96 12.53
CA ILE A 219 16.97 -2.76 12.41
C ILE A 219 16.60 -4.24 12.23
N VAL A 220 17.15 -4.86 11.20
CA VAL A 220 17.06 -6.29 10.93
C VAL A 220 18.48 -6.82 10.82
N GLU A 221 19.00 -7.38 11.91
CA GLU A 221 20.39 -7.85 11.96
C GLU A 221 20.64 -9.04 11.03
N HIS A 222 19.62 -9.88 10.83
CA HIS A 222 19.68 -11.06 9.97
C HIS A 222 18.32 -11.32 9.28
N VAL A 223 18.21 -10.91 8.02
CA VAL A 223 16.96 -10.95 7.24
C VAL A 223 16.35 -12.36 7.18
N GLN A 224 17.14 -13.40 6.90
CA GLN A 224 16.59 -14.78 6.81
C GLN A 224 16.18 -15.39 8.15
N SER A 225 16.44 -14.72 9.28
CA SER A 225 15.97 -15.13 10.60
C SER A 225 14.73 -14.34 11.05
N ASP A 226 14.36 -13.28 10.33
CA ASP A 226 13.20 -12.45 10.63
C ASP A 226 11.98 -13.00 9.90
N ALA A 227 10.95 -13.39 10.64
CA ALA A 227 9.75 -14.01 10.09
C ALA A 227 9.00 -13.11 9.09
N ARG A 228 9.22 -11.78 9.13
CA ARG A 228 8.61 -10.83 8.19
C ARG A 228 9.25 -10.91 6.80
N PHE A 229 10.53 -11.30 6.73
CA PHE A 229 11.35 -11.15 5.52
C PHE A 229 11.98 -12.45 5.03
N ALA A 230 11.98 -13.50 5.85
CA ALA A 230 12.68 -14.74 5.55
C ALA A 230 12.17 -15.48 4.31
N ASP A 231 10.88 -15.31 3.98
CA ASP A 231 10.22 -15.97 2.84
C ASP A 231 10.15 -15.07 1.59
N ILE A 232 10.71 -13.86 1.63
CA ILE A 232 10.75 -12.94 0.48
C ILE A 232 11.95 -13.29 -0.41
N GLU A 233 11.70 -13.97 -1.53
CA GLU A 233 12.75 -14.49 -2.43
C GLU A 233 13.62 -13.37 -3.03
N VAL A 234 13.02 -12.23 -3.37
CA VAL A 234 13.72 -11.09 -3.99
C VAL A 234 14.83 -10.54 -3.08
N LEU A 235 14.61 -10.48 -1.77
CA LEU A 235 15.65 -10.05 -0.81
C LEU A 235 16.87 -10.98 -0.82
N ALA A 236 16.66 -12.27 -1.02
CA ALA A 236 17.74 -13.24 -1.13
C ALA A 236 18.49 -13.14 -2.47
N GLU A 237 17.79 -12.82 -3.57
CA GLU A 237 18.38 -12.59 -4.89
C GLU A 237 19.25 -11.34 -4.93
N LEU A 238 18.85 -10.30 -4.20
CA LEU A 238 19.61 -9.06 -4.02
C LEU A 238 20.75 -9.17 -2.97
N ASP A 239 20.94 -10.36 -2.40
CA ASP A 239 21.91 -10.68 -1.34
C ASP A 239 21.80 -9.78 -0.09
N ILE A 240 20.57 -9.39 0.27
CA ILE A 240 20.27 -8.55 1.43
C ILE A 240 20.26 -9.45 2.67
N ARG A 241 21.25 -9.32 3.54
CA ARG A 241 21.39 -10.13 4.77
C ARG A 241 21.18 -9.36 6.05
N SER A 242 21.46 -8.06 6.05
CA SER A 242 21.08 -7.15 7.13
C SER A 242 20.55 -5.84 6.57
N TYR A 243 19.72 -5.18 7.37
CA TYR A 243 19.06 -3.93 7.03
C TYR A 243 19.03 -2.99 8.24
N ALA A 244 19.28 -1.71 8.01
CA ALA A 244 18.97 -0.63 8.94
C ALA A 244 18.30 0.50 8.17
N GLY A 245 17.15 0.96 8.63
CA GLY A 245 16.39 2.01 7.98
C GLY A 245 15.86 3.04 8.96
N VAL A 246 15.91 4.30 8.57
CA VAL A 246 15.27 5.42 9.28
C VAL A 246 14.21 6.04 8.36
N PRO A 247 12.98 6.27 8.84
CA PRO A 247 11.92 6.89 8.04
C PRO A 247 12.27 8.34 7.67
N LEU A 248 11.93 8.71 6.44
CA LEU A 248 12.03 10.07 5.92
C LEU A 248 10.70 10.77 6.14
N THR A 249 10.60 11.50 7.26
CA THR A 249 9.34 12.07 7.74
C THR A 249 9.23 13.54 7.37
N THR A 250 8.11 13.91 6.76
CA THR A 250 7.79 15.30 6.38
C THR A 250 7.54 16.17 7.62
N PRO A 251 7.55 17.51 7.48
CA PRO A 251 7.22 18.41 8.59
C PRO A 251 5.82 18.21 9.18
N ASP A 252 4.90 17.64 8.40
CA ASP A 252 3.53 17.30 8.82
C ASP A 252 3.47 15.96 9.57
N GLY A 253 4.59 15.26 9.76
CA GLY A 253 4.68 13.98 10.46
C GLY A 253 4.41 12.75 9.60
N LEU A 254 4.35 12.90 8.27
CA LEU A 254 4.05 11.78 7.35
C LEU A 254 5.36 11.14 6.84
N PRO A 255 5.57 9.82 7.00
CA PRO A 255 6.77 9.11 6.53
C PRO A 255 6.67 8.80 5.04
N ILE A 256 7.43 9.48 4.19
CA ILE A 256 7.30 9.36 2.72
C ILE A 256 8.25 8.34 2.10
N GLY A 257 9.20 7.83 2.87
CA GLY A 257 10.24 6.92 2.40
C GLY A 257 11.18 6.53 3.53
N ALA A 258 12.34 5.99 3.19
CA ALA A 258 13.36 5.62 4.17
C ALA A 258 14.77 5.85 3.63
N MET A 259 15.68 6.16 4.55
CA MET A 259 17.12 6.15 4.32
C MET A 259 17.69 4.86 4.91
N CYS A 260 18.38 4.10 4.08
CA CYS A 260 18.63 2.69 4.37
C CYS A 260 20.07 2.28 4.13
N LEU A 261 20.50 1.34 4.96
CA LEU A 261 21.77 0.65 4.89
C LEU A 261 21.51 -0.85 4.75
N ILE A 262 22.20 -1.49 3.82
CA ILE A 262 22.11 -2.93 3.55
C ILE A 262 23.51 -3.53 3.51
N HIS A 263 23.62 -4.75 4.02
CA HIS A 263 24.83 -5.55 3.90
C HIS A 263 24.53 -6.98 3.45
N ASP A 264 25.51 -7.58 2.77
CA ASP A 264 25.56 -9.00 2.35
C ASP A 264 25.98 -9.96 3.49
N GLU A 265 26.15 -9.46 4.71
CA GLU A 265 26.38 -10.26 5.91
C GLU A 265 25.48 -9.79 7.06
N PRO A 266 25.12 -10.68 8.01
CA PRO A 266 24.42 -10.27 9.22
C PRO A 266 25.21 -9.23 10.02
N ARG A 267 24.54 -8.19 10.50
CA ARG A 267 25.20 -7.03 11.11
C ARG A 267 24.35 -6.40 12.19
N SER A 268 24.98 -6.08 13.32
CA SER A 268 24.40 -5.23 14.37
C SER A 268 24.82 -3.78 14.16
N TYR A 269 23.96 -2.84 14.52
CA TYR A 269 24.22 -1.40 14.49
C TYR A 269 24.23 -0.87 15.93
N SER A 270 25.20 -0.03 16.27
CA SER A 270 25.28 0.58 17.59
C SER A 270 24.34 1.78 17.72
N ASP A 271 24.04 2.21 18.94
CA ASP A 271 23.23 3.42 19.18
C ASP A 271 23.84 4.66 18.51
N ASP A 272 25.18 4.76 18.49
CA ASP A 272 25.92 5.83 17.80
C ASP A 272 25.71 5.75 16.27
N ASP A 273 25.69 4.54 15.70
CA ASP A 273 25.43 4.34 14.27
C ASP A 273 24.01 4.79 13.89
N ILE A 274 23.04 4.44 14.74
CA ILE A 274 21.62 4.80 14.55
C ILE A 274 21.45 6.31 14.67
N GLU A 275 22.08 6.94 15.66
CA GLU A 275 22.05 8.41 15.82
C GLU A 275 22.66 9.13 14.60
N ASP A 276 23.77 8.62 14.06
CA ASP A 276 24.36 9.17 12.84
C ASP A 276 23.43 8.98 11.63
N LEU A 277 22.77 7.82 11.48
CA LEU A 277 21.84 7.57 10.38
C LEU A 277 20.64 8.54 10.45
N HIS A 278 20.12 8.80 11.64
CA HIS A 278 19.10 9.83 11.86
C HIS A 278 19.57 11.22 11.40
N ARG A 279 20.79 11.63 11.74
CA ARG A 279 21.33 12.93 11.31
C ARG A 279 21.42 13.05 9.79
N PHE A 280 21.77 11.97 9.10
CA PHE A 280 21.77 11.96 7.63
C PHE A 280 20.35 12.04 7.06
N ALA A 281 19.38 11.33 7.67
CA ALA A 281 17.98 11.38 7.26
C ALA A 281 17.38 12.79 7.46
N GLU A 282 17.68 13.44 8.58
CA GLU A 282 17.29 14.83 8.87
C GLU A 282 17.87 15.80 7.84
N GLU A 283 19.18 15.73 7.57
CA GLU A 283 19.83 16.59 6.57
C GLU A 283 19.21 16.38 5.18
N LEU A 284 18.94 15.13 4.78
CA LEU A 284 18.27 14.85 3.51
C LEU A 284 16.88 15.50 3.48
N MET A 285 16.07 15.33 4.51
CA MET A 285 14.72 15.93 4.57
C MET A 285 14.77 17.46 4.53
N GLU A 286 15.75 18.10 5.17
CA GLU A 286 15.97 19.54 5.05
C GLU A 286 16.26 19.97 3.60
N GLN A 287 17.08 19.20 2.87
CA GLN A 287 17.37 19.46 1.46
C GLN A 287 16.14 19.26 0.57
N LEU A 288 15.36 18.20 0.82
CA LEU A 288 14.12 17.92 0.08
C LEU A 288 13.08 19.02 0.30
N GLU A 289 12.88 19.46 1.55
CA GLU A 289 11.96 20.53 1.88
C GLU A 289 12.39 21.88 1.29
N LEU A 290 13.69 22.20 1.29
CA LEU A 290 14.20 23.41 0.66
C LEU A 290 13.89 23.43 -0.84
N ARG A 291 14.08 22.29 -1.52
CA ARG A 291 13.77 22.14 -2.95
C ARG A 291 12.30 22.28 -3.23
N ARG A 292 11.45 21.58 -2.47
CA ARG A 292 10.00 21.68 -2.56
C ARG A 292 9.54 23.15 -2.50
N ARG A 293 10.06 23.91 -1.52
CA ARG A 293 9.77 25.34 -1.39
C ARG A 293 10.24 26.18 -2.57
N LEU A 294 11.42 25.87 -3.13
CA LEU A 294 11.92 26.57 -4.33
C LEU A 294 11.02 26.29 -5.54
N SER A 295 10.63 25.03 -5.76
CA SER A 295 9.72 24.63 -6.84
C SER A 295 8.34 25.28 -6.69
N ASP A 296 7.81 25.38 -5.47
CA ASP A 296 6.55 26.08 -5.18
C ASP A 296 6.64 27.57 -5.57
N VAL A 297 7.75 28.23 -5.25
CA VAL A 297 7.98 29.63 -5.61
C VAL A 297 8.09 29.79 -7.13
N GLU A 298 8.82 28.93 -7.83
CA GLU A 298 8.97 28.99 -9.29
C GLU A 298 7.63 28.77 -10.02
N ARG A 299 6.78 27.86 -9.53
CA ARG A 299 5.43 27.63 -10.06
C ARG A 299 4.49 28.82 -9.82
N ALA A 300 4.70 29.57 -8.75
CA ALA A 300 3.90 30.76 -8.42
C ALA A 300 4.30 32.03 -9.20
N VAL A 301 5.47 32.06 -9.87
CA VAL A 301 5.89 33.19 -10.69
C VAL A 301 5.32 33.04 -12.11
N PRO A 302 4.39 33.93 -12.56
CA PRO A 302 3.89 33.87 -13.93
C PRO A 302 5.02 34.13 -14.92
N LYS A 303 5.17 33.24 -15.92
CA LYS A 303 6.12 33.44 -17.03
C LYS A 303 5.81 34.80 -17.69
N PRO A 304 6.82 35.65 -17.95
CA PRO A 304 6.58 36.92 -18.61
C PRO A 304 5.97 36.64 -19.98
N ASP A 305 4.83 37.28 -20.27
CA ASP A 305 4.23 37.27 -21.60
C ASP A 305 5.29 37.76 -22.60
N HIS A 306 5.83 36.86 -23.40
CA HIS A 306 6.55 37.22 -24.61
C HIS A 306 5.53 37.69 -25.65
N GLU A 307 4.83 38.80 -25.37
CA GLU A 307 4.18 39.57 -26.42
C GLU A 307 5.27 40.20 -27.28
N GLY A 308 5.32 39.73 -28.52
CA GLY A 308 6.34 40.05 -29.49
C GLY A 308 6.53 41.56 -29.70
N ILE A 309 7.76 42.00 -29.47
CA ILE A 309 8.25 43.24 -30.07
C ILE A 309 8.58 42.91 -31.53
N LYS A 310 7.65 43.27 -32.42
CA LYS A 310 7.88 43.40 -33.87
C LYS A 310 8.87 44.52 -34.17
#